data_AF-A0A7T5JG12-F1
#
_entry.id   AF-A0A7T5JG12-F1
#
_cell.length_a   1.000
_cell.length_b   1.000
_cell.length_c   1.000
_cell.angle_alpha   90.00
_cell.angle_beta   90.00
_cell.angle_gamma   90.00
#
_symmetry.space_group_name_H-M   'P 1'
#
loop_
_entity.id
_entity.type
_entity.pdbx_description
1 polymer ?
#
loop_
_entity_poly.entity_id
_entity_poly.type
_entity_poly.pdbx_seq_one_letter_code
_entity_poly.pdbx_strand_id
1 'polypeptide(L)'
;MALPKIKEARSLSDAELLEAIVEAKRDLFQLRFKKATRQLTKEVHQFKHTRHRLAQLMTVQRERELAAAQAAEATSATAESVSA
;
A
#
# COMPACT_ATOMS: atom_id res chain seq x y z
N MET A 1 11.37 3.85 -17.43
CA MET A 1 10.13 4.52 -16.95
C MET A 1 10.34 4.96 -15.51
N ALA A 2 9.82 6.14 -15.14
CA ALA A 2 9.95 6.65 -13.77
C ALA A 2 9.23 5.71 -12.78
N LEU A 3 9.78 5.53 -11.57
CA LEU A 3 9.09 4.79 -10.53
C LEU A 3 7.85 5.58 -10.05
N PRO A 4 6.74 4.89 -9.73
CA PRO A 4 5.55 5.55 -9.20
C PRO A 4 5.89 6.31 -7.92
N LYS A 5 5.41 7.55 -7.84
CA LYS A 5 5.70 8.46 -6.73
C LYS A 5 4.74 8.16 -5.58
N ILE A 6 5.26 8.14 -4.35
CA ILE A 6 4.48 7.93 -3.11
C ILE A 6 3.33 8.93 -2.96
N LYS A 7 3.46 10.14 -3.53
CA LYS A 7 2.41 11.17 -3.51
C LYS A 7 1.08 10.67 -4.06
N GLU A 8 1.10 9.84 -5.11
CA GLU A 8 -0.09 9.26 -5.73
C GLU A 8 -0.74 8.18 -4.87
N ALA A 9 -0.01 7.58 -3.92
CA ALA A 9 -0.59 6.62 -2.98
C ALA A 9 -1.28 7.34 -1.81
N ARG A 10 -0.78 8.52 -1.41
CA ARG A 10 -1.33 9.31 -0.30
C ARG A 10 -2.60 10.07 -0.66
N SER A 11 -2.80 10.39 -1.94
CA SER A 11 -4.01 11.07 -2.44
C SER A 11 -5.24 10.18 -2.53
N LEU A 12 -5.10 8.86 -2.41
CA LEU A 12 -6.20 7.89 -2.52
C LEU A 12 -6.98 7.81 -1.21
N SER A 13 -8.30 7.60 -1.29
CA SER A 13 -9.14 7.26 -0.13
C SER A 13 -8.82 5.86 0.41
N ASP A 14 -9.33 5.50 1.59
CA ASP A 14 -9.09 4.17 2.19
C ASP A 14 -9.65 3.04 1.32
N ALA A 15 -10.83 3.24 0.72
CA ALA A 15 -11.46 2.26 -0.16
C ALA A 15 -10.67 2.05 -1.45
N GLU A 16 -10.25 3.15 -2.09
CA GLU A 16 -9.43 3.11 -3.32
C GLU A 16 -8.04 2.51 -3.05
N LEU A 17 -7.48 2.74 -1.85
CA LEU A 17 -6.21 2.15 -1.44
C LEU A 17 -6.29 0.63 -1.39
N LEU A 18 -7.37 0.09 -0.81
CA LEU A 18 -7.61 -1.36 -0.75
C LEU A 18 -7.80 -1.96 -2.14
N GLU A 19 -8.56 -1.30 -3.00
CA GLU A 19 -8.78 -1.75 -4.37
C GLU A 19 -7.47 -1.76 -5.18
N ALA A 20 -6.68 -0.69 -5.08
CA ALA A 20 -5.37 -0.61 -5.72
C ALA A 20 -4.38 -1.68 -5.22
N ILE A 21 -4.45 -2.07 -3.95
CA ILE A 21 -3.64 -3.19 -3.40
C ILE A 21 -4.05 -4.51 -4.05
N VAL A 22 -5.34 -4.76 -4.22
CA VAL A 22 -5.85 -5.98 -4.87
C VAL A 22 -5.43 -6.03 -6.33
N GLU A 23 -5.57 -4.91 -7.05
CA GLU A 23 -5.14 -4.77 -8.43
C GLU A 23 -3.64 -5.02 -8.58
N ALA A 24 -2.79 -4.36 -7.78
CA ALA A 24 -1.35 -4.55 -7.82
C ALA A 24 -0.92 -6.01 -7.53
N LYS A 25 -1.65 -6.73 -6.67
CA LYS A 25 -1.42 -8.16 -6.43
C LYS A 25 -1.82 -9.02 -7.64
N ARG A 26 -2.93 -8.70 -8.31
CA ARG A 26 -3.36 -9.37 -9.55
C ARG A 26 -2.36 -9.17 -10.67
N ASP A 27 -1.84 -7.97 -10.84
CA ASP A 27 -0.82 -7.67 -11.84
C ASP A 27 0.46 -8.46 -11.60
N LEU A 28 0.90 -8.54 -10.34
CA LEU A 28 2.04 -9.38 -9.97
C LEU A 28 1.82 -10.86 -10.29
N PHE A 29 0.60 -11.36 -10.08
CA PHE A 29 0.25 -12.72 -10.45
C PHE A 29 0.31 -12.94 -11.96
N GLN A 30 -0.27 -12.03 -12.76
CA GLN A 30 -0.22 -12.09 -14.21
C GLN A 30 1.21 -12.03 -14.75
N LEU A 31 2.05 -11.15 -14.20
CA LEU A 31 3.47 -11.04 -14.57
C LEU A 31 4.21 -12.35 -14.24
N ARG A 32 3.94 -12.97 -13.09
CA ARG A 32 4.51 -14.29 -12.73
C ARG A 32 4.04 -15.38 -13.69
N PHE A 33 2.76 -15.36 -14.08
CA PHE A 33 2.22 -16.32 -15.04
C PHE A 33 2.88 -16.17 -16.42
N LYS A 34 2.96 -14.95 -16.95
CA LYS A 34 3.68 -14.64 -18.21
C LYS A 34 5.16 -15.02 -18.15
N LYS A 35 5.80 -14.88 -16.99
CA LYS A 35 7.18 -15.33 -16.77
C LYS A 35 7.28 -16.85 -16.85
N ALA A 36 6.34 -17.58 -16.24
CA ALA A 36 6.30 -19.03 -16.28
C ALA A 36 6.10 -19.57 -17.71
N THR A 37 5.29 -18.89 -18.53
CA THR A 37 5.07 -19.25 -19.95
C THR A 37 6.23 -18.81 -20.86
N ARG A 38 7.30 -18.22 -20.32
CA ARG A 38 8.47 -17.68 -21.06
C ARG A 38 8.12 -16.62 -22.11
N GLN A 39 6.95 -15.99 -22.02
CA GLN A 39 6.52 -14.92 -22.92
C GLN A 39 7.06 -13.54 -22.51
N LEU A 40 7.76 -13.48 -21.38
CA LEU A 40 8.17 -12.24 -20.75
C LEU A 40 9.55 -11.76 -21.24
N THR A 41 9.63 -11.23 -22.46
CA THR A 41 10.88 -10.73 -23.05
C THR A 41 11.16 -9.25 -22.79
N LYS A 42 10.12 -8.41 -22.65
CA LYS A 42 10.25 -6.93 -22.51
C LYS A 42 9.73 -6.35 -21.19
N GLU A 43 8.96 -7.12 -20.42
CA GLU A 43 8.24 -6.62 -19.23
C GLU A 43 9.00 -6.85 -17.90
N VAL A 44 10.29 -7.20 -17.92
CA VAL A 44 11.08 -7.52 -16.71
C VAL A 44 11.09 -6.37 -15.70
N HIS A 45 11.15 -5.12 -16.18
CA HIS A 45 11.13 -3.94 -15.32
C HIS A 45 9.78 -3.75 -14.59
N GLN A 46 8.68 -4.26 -15.15
CA GLN A 46 7.35 -4.12 -14.54
C GLN A 46 7.26 -4.83 -13.19
N PHE A 47 8.03 -5.92 -12.96
CA PHE A 47 8.11 -6.54 -11.64
C PHE A 47 8.63 -5.57 -10.58
N LYS A 48 9.65 -4.78 -10.90
CA LYS A 48 10.22 -3.82 -9.94
C LYS A 48 9.21 -2.71 -9.67
N HIS A 49 8.53 -2.21 -10.70
CA HIS A 49 7.52 -1.16 -10.57
C HIS A 49 6.31 -1.61 -9.75
N THR A 50 5.71 -2.77 -10.08
CA THR A 50 4.53 -3.30 -9.39
C THR A 50 4.83 -3.67 -7.94
N ARG A 51 5.98 -4.30 -7.65
CA ARG A 51 6.42 -4.56 -6.26
C ARG A 51 6.62 -3.28 -5.47
N HIS A 52 7.25 -2.28 -6.07
CA HIS A 52 7.49 -1.01 -5.39
C HIS A 52 6.18 -0.27 -5.13
N ARG A 53 5.26 -0.25 -6.11
CA ARG A 53 3.92 0.31 -5.95
C ARG A 53 3.15 -0.38 -4.83
N LEU A 54 3.12 -1.71 -4.80
CA LEU A 54 2.45 -2.48 -3.76
C LEU A 54 3.02 -2.16 -2.37
N ALA A 55 4.35 -2.08 -2.23
CA ALA A 55 4.98 -1.72 -0.96
C ALA A 55 4.55 -0.33 -0.49
N GLN A 56 4.53 0.67 -1.39
CA GLN A 56 4.08 2.03 -1.05
C GLN A 56 2.62 2.04 -0.56
N LEU A 57 1.72 1.32 -1.25
CA LEU A 57 0.31 1.25 -0.87
C LEU A 57 0.14 0.60 0.52
N MET A 58 0.85 -0.49 0.78
CA MET A 58 0.83 -1.17 2.08
C MET A 58 1.43 -0.30 3.19
N THR A 59 2.47 0.48 2.90
CA THR A 59 3.03 1.44 3.88
C THR A 59 2.02 2.52 4.24
N VAL A 60 1.33 3.11 3.27
CA VAL A 60 0.31 4.14 3.54
C VAL A 60 -0.84 3.56 4.36
N GLN A 61 -1.28 2.33 4.05
CA GLN A 61 -2.31 1.65 4.83
C GLN A 61 -1.86 1.50 6.29
N ARG A 62 -0.61 1.05 6.51
CA ARG A 62 -0.06 0.88 7.85
C ARG A 62 0.11 2.20 8.60
N GLU A 63 0.54 3.26 7.92
CA GLU A 63 0.62 4.62 8.48
C GLU A 63 -0.75 5.08 9.01
N ARG A 64 -1.84 4.82 8.26
CA ARG A 64 -3.21 5.17 8.67
C ARG A 64 -3.70 4.35 9.86
N GLU A 65 -3.45 3.05 9.87
CA GLU A 65 -3.80 2.17 11.00
C GLU A 65 -3.10 2.60 12.29
N LEU A 66 -1.81 2.95 12.21
CA LEU A 66 -1.03 3.41 13.37
C LEU A 66 -1.52 4.77 13.87
N ALA A 67 -1.88 5.69 12.97
CA ALA A 67 -2.46 6.98 13.36
C ALA A 67 -3.81 6.81 14.07
N ALA A 68 -4.65 5.89 13.59
CA ALA A 68 -5.92 5.56 14.25
C ALA A 68 -5.71 4.94 15.64
N ALA A 69 -4.73 4.05 15.79
CA ALA A 69 -4.37 3.46 17.08
C ALA A 69 -3.83 4.51 18.07
N GLN A 70 -2.96 5.42 17.62
CA GLN A 70 -2.45 6.52 18.47
C GLN A 70 -3.54 7.49 18.91
N ALA A 71 -4.53 7.77 18.04
CA ALA A 71 -5.68 8.59 18.40
C ALA A 71 -6.57 7.91 19.48
N ALA A 72 -6.69 6.58 19.44
CA ALA A 72 -7.39 5.81 20.46
C ALA A 72 -6.65 5.79 21.81
N GLU A 73 -5.31 5.71 21.81
CA GLU A 73 -4.52 5.75 23.05
C GLU A 73 -4.52 7.15 23.71
N ALA A 74 -4.54 8.22 22.91
CA ALA A 74 -4.61 9.60 23.42
C ALA A 74 -5.97 9.91 24.10
N THR A 75 -7.06 9.27 23.64
CA THR A 75 -8.38 9.43 24.25
C THR A 75 -8.48 8.73 25.61
N SER A 76 -7.77 7.61 25.83
CA SER A 76 -7.68 6.98 27.16
C SER A 76 -6.86 7.78 28.17
N ALA A 77 -5.76 8.43 27.74
CA ALA A 77 -4.90 9.22 28.63
C ALA A 77 -5.57 10.52 29.13
N THR A 78 -6.56 11.04 28.39
CA THR A 78 -7.29 12.26 28.79
C THR A 78 -8.41 11.95 29.80
N ALA A 79 -8.85 10.69 29.90
CA ALA A 79 -9.88 10.27 30.86
C ALA A 79 -9.32 10.04 32.28
N GLU A 80 -8.04 9.66 32.41
CA GLU A 80 -7.40 9.43 33.71
C GLU A 80 -6.99 10.71 34.44
N SER A 81 -6.87 11.85 33.75
CA SER A 81 -6.45 13.14 34.34
C SER A 81 -7.60 14.01 34.86
N VAL A 82 -8.86 13.62 34.65
CA VAL A 82 -10.05 14.36 35.14
C VAL A 82 -10.56 13.81 36.48
N SER A 83 -9.97 12.71 36.99
CA SER A 83 -10.39 12.02 38.21
C SER A 83 -9.40 12.08 39.40
N ALA A 84 -8.45 13.02 39.39
CA ALA A 84 -7.59 13.36 40.54
C ALA A 84 -7.66 14.85 40.85
#